data_AF-A0A2M7U2J3-F1
#
_entry.id   AF-A0A2M7U2J3-F1
#
_cell.length_a   1.000
_cell.length_b   1.000
_cell.length_c   1.000
_cell.angle_alpha   90.00
_cell.angle_beta   90.00
_cell.angle_gamma   90.00
#
_symmetry.space_group_name_H-M   'P 1'
#
loop_
_entity.id
_entity.type
_entity.pdbx_description
1 polymer ?
#
loop_
_entity_poly.entity_id
_entity_poly.type
_entity_poly.pdbx_seq_one_letter_code
_entity_poly.pdbx_strand_id
1 'polypeptide(L)'
;RPEIITLHLQDMDTLSPELGVVAPVYQDINTDSNLMGALVIVLNPEQFLYPLIQSWPTSSKSAETQLIRKSGQKAEYLNDLRHRPKTALTFKMDVAKSEHVAVKAINGQTGIVTGLDYRDVLTTAYILPVPNSEMLLISKIDSDEIYAHWHKHSGFILVLIAVLFGLGVVGGFMLWQIKLKKHFQNLYESELAYSTESERHSVMMHAIGDGVISTDTKGFIEFMNPAAEVLAGWKGSEALGKSITDVYKIISRDTRESPPHPVL
;
A
#
# COMPACT_ATOMS: atom_id res chain seq x y z
N ARG A 1 -44.85 -7.52 36.38
CA ARG A 1 -43.97 -6.44 35.80
C ARG A 1 -44.71 -5.82 34.62
N PRO A 2 -44.56 -4.52 34.32
CA PRO A 2 -45.14 -3.94 33.11
C PRO A 2 -44.51 -4.58 31.88
N GLU A 3 -45.35 -4.98 30.92
CA GLU A 3 -44.91 -5.52 29.64
C GLU A 3 -45.32 -4.54 28.53
N ILE A 4 -44.37 -4.21 27.66
CA ILE A 4 -44.68 -3.49 26.44
C ILE A 4 -45.34 -4.51 25.52
N ILE A 5 -46.65 -4.38 25.33
CA ILE A 5 -47.39 -5.39 24.58
C ILE A 5 -47.09 -5.24 23.09
N THR A 6 -47.34 -4.07 22.49
CA THR A 6 -47.22 -3.94 21.03
C THR A 6 -47.42 -2.52 20.48
N LEU A 7 -46.84 -2.26 19.30
CA LEU A 7 -47.32 -1.26 18.34
C LEU A 7 -48.41 -1.88 17.45
N HIS A 8 -49.52 -1.18 17.24
CA HIS A 8 -50.64 -1.63 16.42
C HIS A 8 -51.39 -0.42 15.82
N LEU A 9 -52.29 -0.68 14.87
CA LEU A 9 -53.15 0.36 14.29
C LEU A 9 -54.43 0.45 15.11
N GLN A 10 -54.82 1.67 15.49
CA GLN A 10 -56.04 1.95 16.26
C GLN A 10 -57.32 1.64 15.46
N ASP A 11 -57.32 2.05 14.18
CA ASP A 11 -58.42 1.86 13.25
C ASP A 11 -57.84 1.61 11.85
N MET A 12 -58.42 0.65 11.12
CA MET A 12 -57.99 0.30 9.76
C MET A 12 -58.31 1.41 8.75
N ASP A 13 -59.26 2.29 9.08
CA ASP A 13 -59.67 3.40 8.22
C ASP A 13 -58.81 4.67 8.41
N THR A 14 -58.35 4.95 9.64
CA THR A 14 -57.49 6.12 9.93
C THR A 14 -56.00 5.83 9.83
N LEU A 15 -55.60 4.56 9.91
CA LEU A 15 -54.20 4.10 9.91
C LEU A 15 -53.32 4.78 10.97
N SER A 16 -53.90 5.26 12.08
CA SER A 16 -53.13 5.88 13.16
C SER A 16 -52.43 4.80 14.01
N PRO A 17 -51.08 4.83 14.11
CA PRO A 17 -50.36 3.88 14.94
C PRO A 17 -50.52 4.23 16.43
N GLU A 18 -50.61 3.21 17.27
CA GLU A 18 -50.67 3.30 18.73
C GLU A 18 -49.69 2.34 19.38
N LEU A 19 -49.02 2.80 20.43
CA LEU A 19 -48.14 2.00 21.27
C LEU A 19 -48.84 1.73 22.60
N GLY A 20 -49.14 0.45 22.87
CA GLY A 20 -49.78 0.00 24.09
C GLY A 20 -48.77 -0.59 25.09
N VAL A 21 -48.83 -0.12 26.33
CA VAL A 21 -48.13 -0.71 27.49
C VAL A 21 -49.16 -1.21 28.47
N VAL A 22 -48.98 -2.43 28.97
CA VAL A 22 -49.92 -3.01 29.94
C VAL A 22 -49.16 -3.47 31.17
N ALA A 23 -49.67 -3.07 32.32
CA ALA A 23 -49.14 -3.48 33.61
C ALA A 23 -50.24 -4.23 34.38
N PRO A 24 -50.04 -5.51 34.74
CA PRO A 24 -50.96 -6.21 35.62
C PRO A 24 -50.95 -5.55 37.01
N VAL A 25 -52.13 -5.43 37.62
CA VAL A 25 -52.34 -4.89 38.96
C VAL A 25 -52.75 -6.04 39.87
N TYR A 26 -51.92 -6.33 40.87
CA TYR A 26 -52.15 -7.40 41.84
C TYR A 26 -52.73 -6.83 43.13
N GLN A 27 -53.48 -7.66 43.86
CA GLN A 27 -54.10 -7.27 45.13
C GLN A 27 -53.06 -7.05 46.25
N ASP A 28 -51.99 -7.83 46.23
CA ASP A 28 -50.90 -7.77 47.21
C ASP A 28 -49.57 -7.54 46.46
N ILE A 29 -48.73 -6.66 46.99
CA ILE A 29 -47.44 -6.28 46.40
C ILE A 29 -46.43 -7.44 46.47
N ASN A 30 -46.60 -8.35 47.44
CA ASN A 30 -45.64 -9.42 47.73
C ASN A 30 -46.02 -10.79 47.16
N THR A 31 -47.20 -10.92 46.56
CA THR A 31 -47.65 -12.17 45.96
C THR A 31 -48.25 -11.91 44.58
N ASP A 32 -47.62 -12.46 43.53
CA ASP A 32 -48.19 -12.50 42.16
C ASP A 32 -49.50 -13.32 42.08
N SER A 33 -49.98 -13.85 43.20
CA SER A 33 -51.18 -14.66 43.35
C SER A 33 -52.39 -13.83 43.81
N ASN A 34 -52.80 -12.82 43.03
CA ASN A 34 -54.21 -12.43 42.82
C ASN A 34 -54.29 -11.25 41.83
N LEU A 35 -54.56 -11.51 40.56
CA LEU A 35 -54.69 -10.47 39.53
C LEU A 35 -56.03 -9.74 39.70
N MET A 36 -56.01 -8.45 40.05
CA MET A 36 -57.22 -7.62 40.21
C MET A 36 -57.62 -6.90 38.92
N GLY A 37 -56.66 -6.63 38.03
CA GLY A 37 -56.91 -5.93 36.78
C GLY A 37 -55.62 -5.63 36.02
N ALA A 38 -55.73 -4.76 35.03
CA ALA A 38 -54.60 -4.31 34.23
C ALA A 38 -54.69 -2.81 33.98
N LEU A 39 -53.57 -2.10 34.12
CA LEU A 39 -53.41 -0.73 33.70
C LEU A 39 -52.94 -0.73 32.24
N VAL A 40 -53.74 -0.16 31.34
CA VAL A 40 -53.40 0.00 29.93
C VAL A 40 -53.06 1.45 29.67
N ILE A 41 -51.86 1.71 29.17
CA ILE A 41 -51.40 3.04 28.74
C ILE A 41 -51.26 2.98 27.22
N VAL A 42 -51.97 3.87 26.54
CA VAL A 42 -51.90 4.02 25.08
C VAL A 42 -51.17 5.33 24.77
N LEU A 43 -50.15 5.25 23.92
CA LEU A 43 -49.32 6.36 23.51
C LEU A 43 -49.37 6.50 21.99
N ASN A 44 -49.41 7.74 21.50
CA ASN A 44 -49.22 8.01 20.09
C ASN A 44 -47.70 8.03 19.78
N PRO A 45 -47.16 7.05 19.02
CA PRO A 45 -45.73 6.98 18.70
C PRO A 45 -45.28 8.14 17.81
N GLU A 46 -46.16 8.79 17.05
CA GLU A 46 -45.82 9.95 16.24
C GLU A 46 -45.39 11.16 17.09
N GLN A 47 -45.92 11.28 18.30
CA GLN A 47 -45.61 12.40 19.19
C GLN A 47 -44.31 12.21 19.98
N PHE A 48 -43.89 10.96 20.22
CA PHE A 48 -42.78 10.67 21.11
C PHE A 48 -41.73 9.73 20.51
N LEU A 49 -42.14 8.55 20.03
CA LEU A 49 -41.21 7.50 19.60
C LEU A 49 -40.56 7.81 18.24
N TYR A 50 -41.36 8.12 17.22
CA TYR A 50 -40.86 8.34 15.86
C TYR A 50 -39.88 9.51 15.77
N PRO A 51 -40.11 10.67 16.42
CA PRO A 51 -39.12 11.75 16.43
C PRO A 51 -37.75 11.34 16.98
N LEU A 52 -37.71 10.46 17.99
CA LEU A 52 -36.47 9.98 18.59
C LEU A 52 -35.68 9.09 17.63
N ILE A 53 -36.35 8.11 17.02
CA ILE A 53 -35.67 7.11 16.17
C ILE A 53 -35.40 7.60 14.74
N GLN A 54 -36.24 8.50 14.21
CA GLN A 54 -36.07 9.04 12.85
C GLN A 54 -35.05 10.19 12.79
N SER A 55 -34.66 10.75 13.92
CA SER A 55 -33.57 11.72 14.00
C SER A 55 -32.22 11.02 13.79
N TRP A 56 -31.41 11.50 12.83
CA TRP A 56 -30.04 11.03 12.63
C TRP A 56 -29.07 12.12 13.09
N PRO A 57 -28.05 11.80 13.90
CA PRO A 57 -27.19 12.80 14.53
C PRO A 57 -26.28 13.54 13.52
N THR A 58 -26.02 12.93 12.37
CA THR A 58 -25.22 13.54 11.30
C THR A 58 -26.08 13.82 10.06
N SER A 59 -25.60 14.69 9.17
CA SER A 59 -26.22 14.81 7.85
C SER A 59 -25.90 13.56 7.05
N SER A 60 -26.94 12.85 6.61
CA SER A 60 -26.81 11.70 5.72
C SER A 60 -27.97 11.68 4.74
N LYS A 61 -27.70 11.22 3.50
CA LYS A 61 -28.72 11.13 2.44
C LYS A 61 -29.53 9.84 2.55
N SER A 62 -28.92 8.77 3.02
CA SER A 62 -29.49 7.43 3.06
C SER A 62 -29.66 6.85 4.47
N ALA A 63 -28.99 7.40 5.48
CA ALA A 63 -29.05 6.81 6.81
C ALA A 63 -30.46 6.90 7.39
N GLU A 64 -30.96 5.79 7.91
CA GLU A 64 -32.27 5.73 8.53
C GLU A 64 -32.33 4.64 9.60
N THR A 65 -33.24 4.84 10.55
CA THR A 65 -33.56 3.85 11.58
C THR A 65 -34.92 3.24 11.28
N GLN A 66 -34.99 1.93 11.39
CA GLN A 66 -36.19 1.14 11.13
C GLN A 66 -36.47 0.30 12.35
N LEU A 67 -37.72 0.30 12.77
CA LEU A 67 -38.24 -0.58 13.80
C LEU A 67 -39.05 -1.66 13.10
N ILE A 68 -38.66 -2.91 13.26
CA ILE A 68 -39.33 -4.04 12.61
C ILE A 68 -39.72 -5.10 13.63
N ARG A 69 -40.65 -5.96 13.25
CA ARG A 69 -41.02 -7.15 14.02
C ARG A 69 -41.30 -8.31 13.06
N LYS A 70 -41.10 -9.54 13.54
CA LYS A 70 -41.52 -10.74 12.82
C LYS A 70 -43.04 -10.93 12.94
N SER A 71 -43.75 -10.93 11.82
CA SER A 71 -45.19 -11.20 11.73
C SER A 71 -45.41 -12.42 10.83
N GLY A 72 -45.43 -13.61 11.43
CA GLY A 72 -45.49 -14.89 10.70
C GLY A 72 -44.25 -15.11 9.82
N GLN A 73 -44.46 -15.27 8.51
CA GLN A 73 -43.39 -15.40 7.49
C GLN A 73 -43.02 -14.06 6.83
N LYS A 74 -43.30 -12.94 7.50
CA LYS A 74 -42.98 -11.60 6.99
C LYS A 74 -42.30 -10.74 8.05
N ALA A 75 -41.39 -9.87 7.60
CA ALA A 75 -40.89 -8.75 8.39
C ALA A 75 -41.87 -7.58 8.25
N GLU A 76 -42.48 -7.17 9.34
CA GLU A 76 -43.40 -6.02 9.41
C GLU A 76 -42.63 -4.79 9.88
N TYR A 77 -42.79 -3.68 9.16
CA TYR A 77 -42.17 -2.40 9.50
C TYR A 77 -43.11 -1.59 10.38
N LEU A 78 -42.62 -1.12 11.53
CA LEU A 78 -43.43 -0.46 12.57
C LEU A 78 -43.38 1.07 12.50
N ASN A 79 -42.54 1.63 11.63
CA ASN A 79 -42.42 3.07 11.36
C ASN A 79 -42.38 3.36 9.87
N ASP A 80 -42.58 4.63 9.53
CA ASP A 80 -42.39 5.13 8.17
C ASP A 80 -40.93 5.06 7.74
N LEU A 81 -40.74 4.71 6.47
CA LEU A 81 -39.43 4.59 5.84
C LEU A 81 -39.04 5.90 5.18
N ARG A 82 -37.75 6.26 5.21
CA ARG A 82 -37.24 7.53 4.65
C ARG A 82 -37.66 7.75 3.20
N HIS A 83 -37.68 6.70 2.39
CA HIS A 83 -38.01 6.76 0.96
C HIS A 83 -39.39 6.19 0.62
N ARG A 84 -40.19 5.80 1.63
CA ARG A 84 -41.58 5.37 1.48
C ARG A 84 -42.39 5.85 2.70
N PRO A 85 -43.01 7.04 2.65
CA PRO A 85 -43.86 7.51 3.75
C PRO A 85 -45.18 6.74 3.80
N LYS A 86 -45.88 6.81 4.94
CA LYS A 86 -47.16 6.14 5.20
C LYS A 86 -47.10 4.61 5.08
N THR A 87 -45.99 4.04 5.53
CA THR A 87 -45.75 2.59 5.53
C THR A 87 -45.73 1.97 6.92
N ALA A 88 -45.84 2.79 7.98
CA ALA A 88 -45.91 2.31 9.35
C ALA A 88 -47.02 1.26 9.50
N LEU A 89 -46.66 0.06 9.96
CA LEU A 89 -47.53 -1.09 10.21
C LEU A 89 -48.23 -1.70 8.97
N THR A 90 -48.09 -1.09 7.79
CA THR A 90 -48.71 -1.59 6.54
C THR A 90 -47.70 -2.31 5.65
N PHE A 91 -46.44 -1.88 5.64
CA PHE A 91 -45.42 -2.47 4.79
C PHE A 91 -44.85 -3.75 5.41
N LYS A 92 -44.87 -4.83 4.62
CA LYS A 92 -44.36 -6.15 5.00
C LYS A 92 -43.44 -6.70 3.92
N MET A 93 -42.33 -7.30 4.34
CA MET A 93 -41.37 -7.95 3.47
C MET A 93 -41.38 -9.46 3.68
N ASP A 94 -41.34 -10.21 2.58
CA ASP A 94 -41.35 -11.66 2.61
C ASP A 94 -40.01 -12.24 3.11
N VAL A 95 -40.06 -13.25 3.97
CA VAL A 95 -38.88 -13.98 4.48
C VAL A 95 -38.09 -14.68 3.37
N ALA A 96 -38.70 -14.95 2.20
CA ALA A 96 -37.99 -15.52 1.06
C ALA A 96 -36.83 -14.64 0.55
N LYS A 97 -36.84 -13.33 0.86
CA LYS A 97 -35.79 -12.38 0.46
C LYS A 97 -34.59 -12.41 1.43
N SER A 98 -33.85 -13.52 1.47
CA SER A 98 -32.75 -13.74 2.42
C SER A 98 -31.62 -12.70 2.38
N GLU A 99 -31.45 -12.04 1.23
CA GLU A 99 -30.43 -11.00 1.05
C GLU A 99 -30.74 -9.70 1.78
N HIS A 100 -32.01 -9.51 2.18
CA HIS A 100 -32.46 -8.26 2.79
C HIS A 100 -32.13 -8.19 4.27
N VAL A 101 -31.66 -7.03 4.71
CA VAL A 101 -31.28 -6.77 6.12
C VAL A 101 -32.44 -7.07 7.07
N ALA A 102 -33.67 -6.68 6.72
CA ALA A 102 -34.84 -6.93 7.56
C ALA A 102 -35.13 -8.43 7.74
N VAL A 103 -34.92 -9.23 6.69
CA VAL A 103 -35.08 -10.68 6.75
C VAL A 103 -33.98 -11.33 7.59
N LYS A 104 -32.73 -10.87 7.42
CA LYS A 104 -31.59 -11.30 8.26
C LYS A 104 -31.84 -11.02 9.74
N ALA A 105 -32.40 -9.86 10.06
CA ALA A 105 -32.75 -9.48 11.43
C ALA A 105 -33.82 -10.39 12.06
N ILE A 106 -34.94 -10.64 11.37
CA ILE A 106 -36.00 -11.53 11.90
C ILE A 106 -35.60 -13.02 11.94
N ASN A 107 -34.54 -13.38 11.23
CA ASN A 107 -33.89 -14.70 11.29
C ASN A 107 -32.84 -14.79 12.42
N GLY A 108 -32.72 -13.76 13.26
CA GLY A 108 -31.89 -13.77 14.47
C GLY A 108 -30.48 -13.22 14.30
N GLN A 109 -30.12 -12.64 13.15
CA GLN A 109 -28.84 -11.94 13.03
C GLN A 109 -28.86 -10.63 13.82
N THR A 110 -27.79 -10.34 14.55
CA THR A 110 -27.61 -9.13 15.34
C THR A 110 -26.23 -8.50 15.08
N GLY A 111 -26.06 -7.22 15.42
CA GLY A 111 -24.83 -6.48 15.18
C GLY A 111 -24.74 -5.94 13.76
N ILE A 112 -23.51 -5.75 13.26
CA ILE A 112 -23.26 -5.19 11.93
C ILE A 112 -23.50 -6.27 10.87
N VAL A 113 -24.40 -5.99 9.94
CA VAL A 113 -24.78 -6.86 8.83
C VAL A 113 -24.84 -6.07 7.54
N THR A 114 -24.33 -6.67 6.45
CA THR A 114 -24.47 -6.12 5.10
C THR A 114 -25.56 -6.87 4.35
N GLY A 115 -26.39 -6.14 3.61
CA GLY A 115 -27.46 -6.72 2.81
C GLY A 115 -28.25 -5.67 2.05
N LEU A 116 -29.26 -6.14 1.32
CA LEU A 116 -30.15 -5.26 0.58
C LEU A 116 -31.15 -4.59 1.54
N ASP A 117 -31.47 -3.32 1.29
CA ASP A 117 -32.61 -2.67 1.95
C ASP A 117 -33.93 -2.92 1.20
N TYR A 118 -35.03 -2.31 1.66
CA TYR A 118 -36.34 -2.43 1.02
C TYR A 118 -36.43 -1.82 -0.40
N ARG A 119 -35.40 -1.09 -0.84
CA ARG A 119 -35.24 -0.54 -2.20
C ARG A 119 -34.34 -1.42 -3.06
N ASP A 120 -33.92 -2.58 -2.54
CA ASP A 120 -32.96 -3.48 -3.18
C ASP A 120 -31.58 -2.83 -3.39
N VAL A 121 -31.22 -1.84 -2.55
CA VAL A 121 -29.89 -1.19 -2.56
C VAL A 121 -28.99 -1.86 -1.52
N LEU A 122 -27.71 -2.04 -1.85
CA LEU A 122 -26.72 -2.60 -0.92
C LEU A 122 -26.45 -1.61 0.23
N THR A 123 -26.66 -2.07 1.46
CA THR A 123 -26.52 -1.25 2.67
C THR A 123 -25.75 -1.99 3.75
N THR A 124 -25.11 -1.21 4.62
CA THR A 124 -24.57 -1.71 5.88
C THR A 124 -25.50 -1.27 7.00
N ALA A 125 -25.91 -2.21 7.85
CA ALA A 125 -26.85 -1.97 8.92
C ALA A 125 -26.35 -2.52 10.26
N TYR A 126 -26.81 -1.91 11.34
CA TYR A 126 -26.65 -2.38 12.70
C TYR A 126 -28.00 -2.84 13.24
N ILE A 127 -28.11 -4.11 13.62
CA ILE A 127 -29.33 -4.73 14.12
C ILE A 127 -29.24 -4.90 15.64
N LEU A 128 -30.20 -4.35 16.36
CA LEU A 128 -30.27 -4.40 17.82
C LEU A 128 -31.68 -4.85 18.27
N PRO A 129 -31.81 -5.95 19.03
CA PRO A 129 -33.09 -6.32 19.64
C PRO A 129 -33.48 -5.33 20.75
N VAL A 130 -34.74 -4.93 20.78
CA VAL A 130 -35.28 -4.06 21.83
C VAL A 130 -35.67 -4.92 23.03
N PRO A 131 -35.06 -4.71 24.22
CA PRO A 131 -35.30 -5.54 25.39
C PRO A 131 -36.79 -5.61 25.77
N ASN A 132 -37.23 -6.79 26.22
CA ASN A 132 -38.61 -7.04 26.66
C ASN A 132 -39.67 -6.73 25.59
N SER A 133 -39.33 -6.89 24.31
CA SER A 133 -40.26 -6.76 23.19
C SER A 133 -39.84 -7.65 22.02
N GLU A 134 -40.74 -7.85 21.06
CA GLU A 134 -40.44 -8.55 19.80
C GLU A 134 -39.84 -7.63 18.72
N MET A 135 -39.54 -6.38 19.08
CA MET A 135 -39.09 -5.37 18.12
C MET A 135 -37.57 -5.44 17.92
N LEU A 136 -37.15 -5.20 16.69
CA LEU A 136 -35.76 -5.09 16.27
C LEU A 136 -35.54 -3.69 15.71
N LEU A 137 -34.52 -3.02 16.22
CA LEU A 137 -34.05 -1.73 15.72
C LEU A 137 -32.95 -1.97 14.69
N ILE A 138 -33.10 -1.40 13.51
CA ILE A 138 -32.15 -1.49 12.41
C ILE A 138 -31.74 -0.08 12.04
N SER A 139 -30.48 0.27 12.26
CA SER A 139 -29.90 1.51 11.74
C SER A 139 -29.07 1.18 10.51
N LYS A 140 -29.42 1.71 9.34
CA LYS A 140 -28.72 1.42 8.08
C LYS A 140 -28.18 2.67 7.41
N ILE A 141 -27.21 2.49 6.53
CA ILE A 141 -26.68 3.49 5.60
C ILE A 141 -26.30 2.82 4.28
N ASP A 142 -26.52 3.49 3.14
CA ASP A 142 -26.21 2.94 1.83
C ASP A 142 -24.69 2.79 1.67
N SER A 143 -24.25 1.65 1.14
CA SER A 143 -22.82 1.35 1.01
C SER A 143 -22.11 2.39 0.13
N ASP A 144 -22.76 2.87 -0.93
CA ASP A 144 -22.21 3.90 -1.81
C ASP A 144 -21.99 5.24 -1.09
N GLU A 145 -22.83 5.61 -0.12
CA GLU A 145 -22.65 6.83 0.67
C GLU A 145 -21.43 6.73 1.57
N ILE A 146 -21.21 5.56 2.19
CA ILE A 146 -20.01 5.28 3.00
C ILE A 146 -18.75 5.50 2.16
N TYR A 147 -18.70 4.92 0.95
CA TYR A 147 -17.51 4.98 0.09
C TYR A 147 -17.35 6.31 -0.67
N ALA A 148 -18.44 7.03 -0.94
CA ALA A 148 -18.38 8.32 -1.63
C ALA A 148 -17.50 9.35 -0.90
N HIS A 149 -17.51 9.32 0.44
CA HIS A 149 -16.61 10.15 1.24
C HIS A 149 -15.14 9.72 1.13
N TRP A 150 -14.87 8.41 0.99
CA TRP A 150 -13.51 7.86 0.94
C TRP A 150 -12.81 8.12 -0.40
N HIS A 151 -13.54 8.04 -1.51
CA HIS A 151 -12.94 8.21 -2.83
C HIS A 151 -12.32 9.60 -3.04
N LYS A 152 -12.96 10.67 -2.53
CA LYS A 152 -12.43 12.03 -2.64
C LYS A 152 -11.08 12.22 -1.96
N HIS A 153 -10.87 11.62 -0.79
CA HIS A 153 -9.60 11.72 -0.07
C HIS A 153 -8.54 10.76 -0.60
N SER A 154 -8.93 9.58 -1.10
CA SER A 154 -8.01 8.57 -1.64
C SER A 154 -7.23 9.07 -2.87
N GLY A 155 -7.85 9.89 -3.73
CA GLY A 155 -7.19 10.46 -4.90
C GLY A 155 -6.00 11.36 -4.55
N PHE A 156 -6.14 12.21 -3.54
CA PHE A 156 -5.05 13.08 -3.08
C PHE A 156 -3.88 12.27 -2.51
N ILE A 157 -4.16 11.18 -1.77
CA ILE A 157 -3.12 10.30 -1.22
C ILE A 157 -2.34 9.62 -2.35
N LEU A 158 -3.03 9.11 -3.38
CA LEU A 158 -2.37 8.49 -4.53
C LEU A 158 -1.49 9.47 -5.31
N VAL A 159 -1.96 10.70 -5.53
CA VAL A 159 -1.16 11.75 -6.17
C VAL A 159 0.08 12.08 -5.34
N LEU A 160 -0.05 12.20 -4.01
CA LEU A 160 1.08 12.46 -3.12
C LEU A 160 2.11 11.33 -3.19
N ILE A 161 1.69 10.07 -3.17
CA ILE A 161 2.56 8.90 -3.30
C ILE A 161 3.29 8.92 -4.66
N ALA A 162 2.56 9.20 -5.75
CA ALA A 162 3.15 9.29 -7.08
C ALA A 162 4.21 10.40 -7.18
N VAL A 163 3.96 11.56 -6.56
CA VAL A 163 4.91 12.67 -6.49
C VAL A 163 6.15 12.29 -5.69
N LEU A 164 5.99 11.72 -4.50
CA LEU A 164 7.11 11.28 -3.66
C LEU A 164 7.95 10.20 -4.34
N PHE A 165 7.31 9.25 -5.02
CA PHE A 165 7.98 8.24 -5.81
C PHE A 165 8.77 8.87 -6.97
N GLY A 166 8.16 9.80 -7.70
CA GLY A 166 8.82 10.54 -8.78
C GLY A 166 10.04 11.32 -8.28
N LEU A 167 9.94 12.01 -7.14
CA LEU A 167 11.06 12.70 -6.50
C LEU A 167 12.18 11.71 -6.10
N GLY A 168 11.83 10.54 -5.60
CA GLY A 168 12.79 9.47 -5.30
C GLY A 168 13.53 8.98 -6.53
N VAL A 169 12.82 8.75 -7.64
CA VAL A 169 13.42 8.35 -8.92
C VAL A 169 14.36 9.44 -9.46
N VAL A 170 13.92 10.70 -9.47
CA VAL A 170 14.73 11.83 -9.93
C VAL A 170 15.98 12.01 -9.05
N GLY A 171 15.82 11.95 -7.73
CA GLY A 171 16.93 12.03 -6.78
C GLY A 171 17.94 10.89 -6.95
N GLY A 172 17.45 9.66 -7.09
CA GLY A 172 18.28 8.49 -7.37
C GLY A 172 19.04 8.61 -8.69
N PHE A 173 18.37 9.03 -9.75
CA PHE A 173 18.98 9.30 -11.06
C PHE A 173 20.05 10.40 -10.97
N MET A 174 19.79 11.48 -10.23
CA MET A 174 20.73 12.59 -10.05
C MET A 174 21.98 12.14 -9.28
N LEU A 175 21.83 11.36 -8.21
CA LEU A 175 22.96 10.78 -7.48
C LEU A 175 23.78 9.81 -8.35
N TRP A 176 23.10 9.01 -9.16
CA TRP A 176 23.76 8.11 -10.11
C TRP A 176 24.57 8.89 -11.16
N GLN A 177 24.00 9.95 -11.74
CA GLN A 177 24.68 10.87 -12.66
C GLN A 177 25.95 11.50 -12.04
N ILE A 178 25.84 11.98 -10.79
CA ILE A 178 26.97 12.57 -10.08
C ILE A 178 28.08 11.53 -9.85
N LYS A 179 27.72 10.30 -9.44
CA LYS A 179 28.67 9.19 -9.27
C LYS A 179 29.33 8.80 -10.59
N LEU A 180 28.55 8.72 -11.66
CA LEU A 180 29.03 8.36 -12.99
C LEU A 180 30.09 9.35 -13.48
N LYS A 181 29.81 10.65 -13.36
CA LYS A 181 30.75 11.72 -13.73
C LYS A 181 32.06 11.64 -12.94
N LYS A 182 31.98 11.44 -11.62
CA LYS A 182 33.18 11.28 -10.77
C LYS A 182 34.00 10.04 -11.15
N HIS A 183 33.34 8.93 -11.48
CA HIS A 183 34.03 7.71 -11.87
C HIS A 183 34.86 7.91 -13.14
N PHE A 184 34.29 8.58 -14.16
CA PHE A 184 35.01 8.93 -15.37
C PHE A 184 36.24 9.82 -15.12
N GLN A 185 36.13 10.78 -14.21
CA GLN A 185 37.26 11.65 -13.85
C GLN A 185 38.42 10.86 -13.23
N ASN A 186 38.11 9.95 -12.30
CA ASN A 186 39.14 9.11 -11.68
C ASN A 186 39.85 8.22 -12.70
N LEU A 187 39.11 7.66 -13.67
CA LEU A 187 39.69 6.88 -14.77
C LEU A 187 40.65 7.75 -15.61
N TYR A 188 40.21 8.95 -15.96
CA TYR A 188 41.01 9.86 -16.77
C TYR A 188 42.31 10.29 -16.06
N GLU A 189 42.24 10.58 -14.76
CA GLU A 189 43.42 10.89 -13.95
C GLU A 189 44.40 9.71 -13.86
N SER A 190 43.90 8.48 -13.72
CA SER A 190 44.76 7.30 -13.71
C SER A 190 45.45 7.09 -15.06
N GLU A 191 44.75 7.27 -16.17
CA GLU A 191 45.31 7.13 -17.51
C GLU A 191 46.44 8.14 -17.75
N LEU A 192 46.23 9.40 -17.36
CA LEU A 192 47.27 10.43 -17.46
C LEU A 192 48.46 10.14 -16.55
N ALA A 193 48.23 9.63 -15.34
CA ALA A 193 49.30 9.23 -14.43
C ALA A 193 50.15 8.10 -15.03
N TYR A 194 49.51 7.07 -15.60
CA TYR A 194 50.20 5.98 -16.29
C TYR A 194 51.01 6.48 -17.51
N SER A 195 50.44 7.37 -18.32
CA SER A 195 51.14 7.94 -19.48
C SER A 195 52.38 8.73 -19.07
N THR A 196 52.27 9.55 -18.02
CA THR A 196 53.38 10.38 -17.53
C THR A 196 54.52 9.52 -16.97
N GLU A 197 54.19 8.41 -16.30
CA GLU A 197 55.18 7.47 -15.77
C GLU A 197 55.90 6.71 -16.90
N SER A 198 55.16 6.27 -17.93
CA SER A 198 55.74 5.63 -19.11
C SER A 198 56.69 6.57 -19.87
N GLU A 199 56.28 7.83 -20.09
CA GLU A 199 57.13 8.84 -20.72
C GLU A 199 58.40 9.12 -19.90
N ARG A 200 58.29 9.25 -18.57
CA ARG A 200 59.45 9.44 -17.70
C ARG A 200 60.42 8.27 -17.74
N HIS A 201 59.94 7.03 -17.73
CA HIS A 201 60.80 5.86 -17.87
C HIS A 201 61.50 5.84 -19.23
N SER A 202 60.78 6.12 -20.32
CA SER A 202 61.37 6.21 -21.66
C SER A 202 62.47 7.27 -21.74
N VAL A 203 62.21 8.48 -21.23
CA VAL A 203 63.19 9.57 -21.23
C VAL A 203 64.42 9.23 -20.39
N MET A 204 64.25 8.63 -19.20
CA MET A 204 65.38 8.20 -18.38
C MET A 204 66.24 7.15 -19.10
N MET A 205 65.64 6.14 -19.74
CA MET A 205 66.40 5.12 -20.47
C MET A 205 67.20 5.70 -21.65
N HIS A 206 66.66 6.74 -22.31
CA HIS A 206 67.38 7.45 -23.38
C HIS A 206 68.48 8.39 -22.86
N ALA A 207 68.37 8.90 -21.64
CA ALA A 207 69.28 9.89 -21.05
C ALA A 207 70.45 9.27 -20.26
N ILE A 208 70.44 7.95 -20.01
CA ILE A 208 71.58 7.25 -19.40
C ILE A 208 72.76 7.27 -20.38
N GLY A 209 73.89 7.84 -19.94
CA GLY A 209 75.12 7.92 -20.73
C GLY A 209 75.86 6.60 -20.89
N ASP A 210 75.49 5.57 -20.12
CA ASP A 210 75.94 4.20 -20.31
C ASP A 210 75.07 3.50 -21.36
N GLY A 211 75.70 2.66 -22.18
CA GLY A 211 74.97 1.88 -23.17
C GLY A 211 74.09 0.82 -22.52
N VAL A 212 72.77 0.94 -22.70
CA VAL A 212 71.78 -0.04 -22.25
C VAL A 212 71.23 -0.81 -23.45
N ILE A 213 71.40 -2.13 -23.42
CA ILE A 213 70.81 -3.06 -24.38
C ILE A 213 69.94 -4.05 -23.60
N SER A 214 68.67 -4.18 -23.99
CA SER A 214 67.76 -5.19 -23.47
C SER A 214 67.57 -6.29 -24.51
N THR A 215 67.56 -7.55 -24.07
CA THR A 215 67.37 -8.72 -24.93
C THR A 215 66.25 -9.60 -24.41
N ASP A 216 65.62 -10.35 -25.31
CA ASP A 216 64.70 -11.42 -24.93
C ASP A 216 65.44 -12.58 -24.23
N THR A 217 64.67 -13.58 -23.77
CA THR A 217 65.21 -14.79 -23.11
C THR A 217 66.15 -15.65 -23.97
N LYS A 218 66.28 -15.36 -25.27
CA LYS A 218 67.14 -16.07 -26.23
C LYS A 218 68.32 -15.21 -26.71
N GLY A 219 68.46 -14.00 -26.16
CA GLY A 219 69.55 -13.07 -26.48
C GLY A 219 69.35 -12.24 -27.76
N PHE A 220 68.11 -12.12 -28.27
CA PHE A 220 67.78 -11.19 -29.35
C PHE A 220 67.48 -9.80 -28.80
N ILE A 221 68.01 -8.74 -29.42
CA ILE A 221 67.87 -7.36 -28.94
C ILE A 221 66.42 -6.86 -29.09
N GLU A 222 65.83 -6.43 -27.97
CA GLU A 222 64.48 -5.82 -27.89
C GLU A 222 64.54 -4.29 -27.74
N PHE A 223 65.63 -3.75 -27.18
CA PHE A 223 65.82 -2.32 -27.01
C PHE A 223 67.29 -1.95 -26.96
N MET A 224 67.65 -0.80 -27.52
CA MET A 224 68.98 -0.22 -27.42
C MET A 224 68.85 1.30 -27.22
N ASN A 225 69.43 1.85 -26.16
CA ASN A 225 69.41 3.30 -25.94
C ASN A 225 70.44 4.03 -26.84
N PRO A 226 70.34 5.35 -27.03
CA PRO A 226 71.26 6.10 -27.89
C PRO A 226 72.74 5.98 -27.49
N ALA A 227 73.04 5.86 -26.20
CA ALA A 227 74.41 5.64 -25.74
C ALA A 227 74.95 4.27 -26.21
N ALA A 228 74.14 3.22 -26.19
CA ALA A 228 74.49 1.90 -26.73
C ALA A 228 74.62 1.93 -28.25
N GLU A 229 73.82 2.72 -28.97
CA GLU A 229 74.00 2.95 -30.41
C GLU A 229 75.39 3.50 -30.73
N VAL A 230 75.80 4.53 -29.97
CA VAL A 230 77.12 5.16 -30.15
C VAL A 230 78.25 4.19 -29.77
N LEU A 231 78.11 3.44 -28.67
CA LEU A 231 79.15 2.53 -28.18
C LEU A 231 79.29 1.25 -29.01
N ALA A 232 78.18 0.69 -29.50
CA ALA A 232 78.20 -0.49 -30.35
C ALA A 232 78.47 -0.14 -31.83
N GLY A 233 78.23 1.09 -32.25
CA GLY A 233 78.36 1.53 -33.64
C GLY A 233 77.21 1.07 -34.54
N TRP A 234 76.06 0.74 -33.96
CA TRP A 234 74.85 0.28 -34.65
C TRP A 234 73.69 1.21 -34.35
N LYS A 235 72.79 1.42 -35.32
CA LYS A 235 71.49 2.03 -35.01
C LYS A 235 70.59 1.01 -34.34
N GLY A 236 69.83 1.41 -33.31
CA GLY A 236 68.89 0.55 -32.59
C GLY A 236 67.88 -0.09 -33.54
N SER A 237 67.41 0.65 -34.55
CA SER A 237 66.51 0.14 -35.60
C SER A 237 67.11 -0.99 -36.44
N GLU A 238 68.44 -1.05 -36.57
CA GLU A 238 69.15 -2.08 -37.34
C GLU A 238 69.57 -3.26 -36.45
N ALA A 239 69.74 -3.02 -35.15
CA ALA A 239 70.10 -4.02 -34.14
C ALA A 239 68.89 -4.80 -33.60
N LEU A 240 67.68 -4.24 -33.66
CA LEU A 240 66.44 -4.90 -33.23
C LEU A 240 66.26 -6.28 -33.87
N GLY A 241 66.01 -7.30 -33.04
CA GLY A 241 65.81 -8.68 -33.47
C GLY A 241 67.09 -9.42 -33.92
N LYS A 242 68.27 -8.79 -33.85
CA LYS A 242 69.56 -9.48 -34.06
C LYS A 242 70.08 -10.06 -32.75
N SER A 243 70.93 -11.08 -32.84
CA SER A 243 71.57 -11.65 -31.66
C SER A 243 72.57 -10.64 -31.07
N ILE A 244 72.61 -10.52 -29.75
CA ILE A 244 73.49 -9.58 -29.05
C ILE A 244 74.98 -9.78 -29.40
N THR A 245 75.40 -11.02 -29.67
CA THR A 245 76.75 -11.38 -30.09
C THR A 245 77.14 -10.88 -31.48
N ASP A 246 76.16 -10.63 -32.35
CA ASP A 246 76.40 -10.08 -33.70
C ASP A 246 76.61 -8.56 -33.66
N VAL A 247 75.95 -7.89 -32.71
CA VAL A 247 75.94 -6.42 -32.58
C VAL A 247 77.05 -5.94 -31.65
N TYR A 248 77.31 -6.65 -30.54
CA TYR A 248 78.33 -6.28 -29.56
C TYR A 248 79.22 -7.47 -29.21
N LYS A 249 80.51 -7.36 -29.51
CA LYS A 249 81.51 -8.39 -29.21
C LYS A 249 82.31 -8.01 -27.98
N ILE A 250 82.13 -8.77 -26.90
CA ILE A 250 82.96 -8.62 -25.71
C ILE A 250 84.32 -9.27 -25.99
N ILE A 251 85.39 -8.50 -25.77
CA ILE A 251 86.77 -8.97 -25.89
C ILE A 251 87.43 -8.74 -24.53
N SER A 252 88.00 -9.81 -23.96
CA SER A 252 88.75 -9.73 -22.71
C SER A 252 89.99 -8.84 -22.91
N ARG A 253 90.19 -7.86 -22.03
CA ARG A 253 91.35 -6.95 -22.10
C ARG A 253 92.68 -7.68 -21.92
N ASP A 254 92.71 -8.69 -21.05
CA ASP A 254 93.94 -9.37 -20.63
C ASP A 254 94.34 -10.50 -21.58
N THR A 255 93.37 -11.23 -22.13
CA THR A 255 93.61 -12.39 -22.99
C THR A 255 93.37 -12.13 -24.47
N ARG A 256 92.71 -11.01 -24.84
CA ARG A 256 92.22 -10.70 -26.20
C ARG A 256 91.30 -11.76 -26.82
N GLU A 257 90.83 -12.71 -26.03
CA GLU A 257 89.83 -13.71 -26.44
C GLU A 257 88.42 -13.20 -26.17
N SER A 258 87.44 -13.70 -26.94
CA SER A 258 86.03 -13.34 -26.77
C SER A 258 85.36 -14.35 -25.84
N PRO A 259 85.10 -14.02 -24.57
CA PRO A 259 84.38 -14.91 -23.67
C PRO A 259 82.91 -15.07 -24.10
N PRO A 260 82.21 -16.13 -23.65
CA PRO A 260 80.77 -16.26 -23.88
C PRO A 260 80.04 -15.03 -23.34
N HIS A 261 79.10 -14.52 -24.15
CA HIS A 261 78.36 -13.33 -23.81
C HIS A 261 77.51 -13.60 -22.55
N PRO A 262 77.56 -12.77 -21.49
CA PRO A 262 76.97 -13.06 -20.18
C PRO A 262 75.43 -13.11 -20.16
N VAL A 263 74.79 -12.94 -21.32
CA VAL A 263 73.34 -12.86 -21.52
C VAL A 263 72.83 -14.03 -22.37
N LEU A 264 73.72 -14.95 -22.77
CA LEU A 264 73.47 -16.17 -23.53
C LEU A 264 73.84 -17.42 -22.72
#